data_AF-A0A2A5DMG7-F1
#
_entry.id   AF-A0A2A5DMG7-F1
#
_cell.length_a   1.000
_cell.length_b   1.000
_cell.length_c   1.000
_cell.angle_alpha   90.00
_cell.angle_beta   90.00
_cell.angle_gamma   90.00
#
_symmetry.space_group_name_H-M   'P 1'
#
loop_
_entity.id
_entity.type
_entity.pdbx_description
1 polymer ?
#
loop_
_entity_poly.entity_id
_entity_poly.type
_entity_poly.pdbx_seq_one_letter_code
_entity_poly.pdbx_strand_id
1 'polypeptide(L)'
;MVEYTIEDIEIEKMIQASNKESLLQKATNEWKSVIAPSRIEINEISKKFTSNTIDIERKPVAVLKLKSSKEISHALQVAGQYGFHVYPISTGNNWGYGSASSVTDKAVILDLSLMNNIISFDKDSGLVTVQPGVTQQMLFDFLIEKESEYMVPVTGAGPHCSLLGNALERGYGITPKTDHFASVMNLKAVLPDGQIYTSNFIEEGCEGISKSHKWGMGPYMDGIFTQSNLGIVTEITIELEKTPENIELFCFQVKNEDNLSATVDSIQTIIKRLGSNVSGINLINGERALSMSMEYPYKELENNSRDEVIDKKMIEYSITAWTGFGAIYGTKLLSNAAKKEIKKCVKKTGNRIIFVNRKKLNICKFLRKSFFNSSEKLKNIEHKLDSFLSILEGKPTRVALPLAYWKNRSKKFNADSNNPNPAMDNCGLIWFTPLIPFTSKDIKNYSEILRSVCLKYGVEPLITITTLSDKVVDSSVPILFDKSNAAECAAAKNCYLELFETCKSHGYMPYRMGVDHMSLVTEENTGYWNFVKKLKGLMDPKSVLSPGRYCAS
;
A
#
# COMPACT_ATOMS: atom_id res chain seq x y z
N MET A 1 -52.60 -7.19 -11.50
CA MET A 1 -51.43 -6.79 -10.69
C MET A 1 -51.73 -7.26 -9.28
N VAL A 2 -50.95 -8.19 -8.75
CA VAL A 2 -51.14 -8.65 -7.37
C VAL A 2 -50.41 -7.62 -6.49
N GLU A 3 -51.16 -6.90 -5.66
CA GLU A 3 -50.60 -6.01 -4.64
C GLU A 3 -49.97 -6.88 -3.54
N TYR A 4 -48.64 -6.94 -3.51
CA TYR A 4 -47.92 -7.54 -2.40
C TYR A 4 -48.02 -6.63 -1.18
N THR A 5 -48.43 -7.19 -0.03
CA THR A 5 -48.50 -6.47 1.23
C THR A 5 -47.10 -6.35 1.86
N ILE A 6 -46.91 -5.43 2.82
CA ILE A 6 -45.64 -5.28 3.57
C ILE A 6 -45.27 -6.59 4.30
N GLU A 7 -46.26 -7.35 4.78
CA GLU A 7 -46.06 -8.66 5.40
C GLU A 7 -45.54 -9.71 4.41
N ASP A 8 -46.02 -9.72 3.16
CA ASP A 8 -45.54 -10.66 2.13
C ASP A 8 -44.05 -10.43 1.81
N ILE A 9 -43.61 -9.17 1.80
CA ILE A 9 -42.21 -8.79 1.58
C ILE A 9 -41.32 -9.21 2.78
N GLU A 10 -41.83 -9.11 4.01
CA GLU A 10 -41.11 -9.57 5.19
C GLU A 10 -40.98 -11.10 5.25
N ILE A 11 -42.05 -11.82 4.90
CA ILE A 11 -42.05 -13.28 4.81
C ILE A 11 -41.08 -13.76 3.73
N GLU A 12 -41.04 -13.15 2.55
CA GLU A 12 -40.07 -13.47 1.50
C GLU A 12 -38.62 -13.24 1.96
N LYS A 13 -38.35 -12.15 2.69
CA LYS A 13 -37.02 -11.88 3.28
C LYS A 13 -36.63 -12.94 4.31
N MET A 14 -37.58 -13.38 5.15
CA MET A 14 -37.33 -14.45 6.13
C MET A 14 -37.07 -15.80 5.45
N ILE A 15 -37.81 -16.14 4.39
CA ILE A 15 -37.59 -17.36 3.60
C ILE A 15 -36.22 -17.32 2.90
N GLN A 16 -35.85 -16.19 2.30
CA GLN A 16 -34.53 -16.02 1.68
C GLN A 16 -33.39 -16.10 2.70
N ALA A 17 -33.56 -15.53 3.89
CA ALA A 17 -32.58 -15.62 4.97
C ALA A 17 -32.41 -17.06 5.47
N SER A 18 -33.52 -17.76 5.72
CA SER A 18 -33.53 -19.18 6.14
C SER A 18 -32.90 -20.11 5.09
N ASN A 19 -33.21 -19.88 3.81
CA ASN A 19 -32.58 -20.62 2.70
C ASN A 19 -31.08 -20.36 2.64
N LYS A 20 -30.61 -19.12 2.80
CA LYS A 20 -29.17 -18.81 2.80
C LYS A 20 -28.44 -19.42 3.99
N GLU A 21 -29.05 -19.46 5.16
CA GLU A 21 -28.49 -20.12 6.34
C GLU A 21 -28.36 -21.64 6.11
N SER A 22 -29.37 -22.25 5.48
CA SER A 22 -29.31 -23.65 5.04
C SER A 22 -28.19 -23.90 4.02
N LEU A 23 -28.00 -23.00 3.05
CA LEU A 23 -26.91 -23.09 2.05
C LEU A 23 -25.53 -22.93 2.68
N LEU A 24 -25.37 -21.99 3.63
CA LEU A 24 -24.11 -21.78 4.33
C LEU A 24 -23.71 -23.01 5.16
N GLN A 25 -24.68 -23.65 5.82
CA GLN A 25 -24.43 -24.89 6.56
C GLN A 25 -23.97 -26.03 5.64
N LYS A 26 -24.58 -26.18 4.45
CA LYS A 26 -24.17 -27.16 3.44
C LYS A 26 -22.76 -26.88 2.92
N ALA A 27 -22.49 -25.63 2.52
CA ALA A 27 -21.16 -25.20 2.07
C ALA A 27 -20.09 -25.44 3.15
N THR A 28 -20.43 -25.16 4.41
CA THR A 28 -19.55 -25.39 5.56
C THR A 28 -19.19 -26.86 5.73
N ASN A 29 -20.17 -27.76 5.59
CA ASN A 29 -19.92 -29.19 5.69
C ASN A 29 -19.01 -29.67 4.57
N GLU A 30 -19.15 -29.14 3.36
CA GLU A 30 -18.25 -29.46 2.25
C GLU A 30 -16.85 -28.87 2.44
N TRP A 31 -16.72 -27.62 2.88
CA TRP A 31 -15.42 -27.02 3.19
C TRP A 31 -14.67 -27.84 4.26
N LYS A 32 -15.37 -28.37 5.27
CA LYS A 32 -14.78 -29.23 6.32
C LYS A 32 -14.16 -30.53 5.82
N SER A 33 -14.49 -30.98 4.61
CA SER A 33 -13.90 -32.19 4.03
C SER A 33 -12.42 -32.03 3.66
N VAL A 34 -11.96 -30.80 3.43
CA VAL A 34 -10.56 -30.50 3.05
C VAL A 34 -9.92 -29.49 4.00
N ILE A 35 -10.71 -28.62 4.63
CA ILE A 35 -10.24 -27.56 5.53
C ILE A 35 -10.58 -27.94 6.97
N ALA A 36 -9.58 -27.93 7.85
CA ALA A 36 -9.77 -28.25 9.26
C ALA A 36 -10.80 -27.31 9.92
N PRO A 37 -11.74 -27.80 10.77
CA PRO A 37 -12.76 -26.96 11.37
C PRO A 37 -12.23 -25.74 12.13
N SER A 38 -11.05 -25.83 12.76
CA SER A 38 -10.38 -24.72 13.45
C SER A 38 -9.91 -23.59 12.54
N ARG A 39 -9.96 -23.78 11.22
CA ARG A 39 -9.59 -22.81 10.18
C ARG A 39 -10.79 -22.21 9.46
N ILE A 40 -12.00 -22.45 9.96
CA ILE A 40 -13.26 -21.93 9.42
C ILE A 40 -13.95 -21.08 10.50
N GLU A 41 -14.17 -19.79 10.22
CA GLU A 41 -14.93 -18.88 11.09
C GLU A 41 -16.26 -18.51 10.40
N ILE A 42 -17.40 -18.62 11.09
CA ILE A 42 -18.74 -18.32 10.52
C ILE A 42 -19.57 -17.51 11.51
N ASN A 43 -19.77 -18.02 12.72
CA ASN A 43 -20.60 -17.37 13.75
C ASN A 43 -19.85 -16.25 14.49
N GLU A 44 -18.56 -16.48 14.75
CA GLU A 44 -17.67 -15.54 15.44
C GLU A 44 -16.49 -15.24 14.53
N ILE A 45 -16.72 -14.30 13.59
CA ILE A 45 -15.65 -13.84 12.71
C ILE A 45 -14.75 -12.86 13.47
N SER A 46 -13.45 -13.13 13.43
CA SER A 46 -12.46 -12.30 14.09
C SER A 46 -12.57 -10.83 13.65
N LYS A 47 -12.43 -9.92 14.62
CA LYS A 47 -12.40 -8.47 14.38
C LYS A 47 -11.38 -8.05 13.31
N LYS A 48 -10.33 -8.85 13.06
CA LYS A 48 -9.37 -8.68 11.95
C LYS A 48 -10.06 -8.52 10.58
N PHE A 49 -11.11 -9.28 10.32
CA PHE A 49 -11.76 -9.35 9.00
C PHE A 49 -12.95 -8.39 8.87
N THR A 50 -13.45 -7.85 9.98
CA THR A 50 -14.56 -6.90 10.02
C THR A 50 -14.10 -5.46 10.24
N SER A 51 -12.88 -5.27 10.76
CA SER A 51 -12.30 -3.93 10.96
C SER A 51 -11.57 -3.42 9.74
N ASN A 52 -11.73 -2.12 9.49
CA ASN A 52 -11.02 -1.39 8.44
C ASN A 52 -10.77 0.06 8.88
N THR A 53 -10.06 0.79 8.03
CA THR A 53 -9.65 2.19 8.26
C THR A 53 -10.51 3.20 7.50
N ILE A 54 -11.38 2.74 6.59
CA ILE A 54 -12.09 3.58 5.61
C ILE A 54 -13.57 3.81 5.97
N ASP A 55 -13.98 3.45 7.19
CA ASP A 55 -15.35 3.62 7.69
C ASP A 55 -16.41 2.92 6.83
N ILE A 56 -16.16 1.68 6.43
CA ILE A 56 -17.19 0.84 5.81
C ILE A 56 -17.64 -0.26 6.75
N GLU A 57 -18.90 -0.66 6.62
CA GLU A 57 -19.43 -1.86 7.23
C GLU A 57 -19.47 -2.98 6.18
N ARG A 58 -18.77 -4.09 6.44
CA ARG A 58 -18.78 -5.31 5.65
C ARG A 58 -18.90 -6.49 6.59
N LYS A 59 -19.89 -7.34 6.35
CA LYS A 59 -20.21 -8.53 7.15
C LYS A 59 -19.89 -9.77 6.32
N PRO A 60 -18.65 -10.27 6.37
CA PRO A 60 -18.34 -11.55 5.74
C PRO A 60 -19.24 -12.65 6.33
N VAL A 61 -19.62 -13.63 5.53
CA VAL A 61 -20.44 -14.77 5.99
C VAL A 61 -19.58 -15.91 6.51
N ALA A 62 -18.32 -15.98 6.08
CA ALA A 62 -17.35 -16.94 6.56
C ALA A 62 -15.92 -16.45 6.31
N VAL A 63 -14.96 -17.01 7.04
CA VAL A 63 -13.54 -16.89 6.78
C VAL A 63 -12.92 -18.28 6.72
N LEU A 64 -12.20 -18.57 5.63
CA LEU A 64 -11.47 -19.82 5.43
C LEU A 64 -9.97 -19.51 5.45
N LYS A 65 -9.24 -20.07 6.42
CA LYS A 65 -7.77 -19.91 6.54
C LYS A 65 -7.09 -21.04 5.77
N LEU A 66 -6.58 -20.74 4.57
CA LEU A 66 -6.10 -21.74 3.62
C LEU A 66 -4.58 -21.89 3.65
N LYS A 67 -4.10 -23.10 3.36
CA LYS A 67 -2.68 -23.49 3.40
C LYS A 67 -2.14 -24.05 2.08
N SER A 68 -3.00 -24.29 1.08
CA SER A 68 -2.57 -24.87 -0.19
C SER A 68 -3.49 -24.50 -1.35
N SER A 69 -2.97 -24.61 -2.58
CA SER A 69 -3.76 -24.44 -3.80
C SER A 69 -4.93 -25.43 -3.88
N LYS A 70 -4.77 -26.65 -3.37
CA LYS A 70 -5.85 -27.65 -3.31
C LYS A 70 -7.03 -27.17 -2.46
N GLU A 71 -6.76 -26.56 -1.31
CA GLU A 71 -7.81 -26.00 -0.46
C GLU A 71 -8.48 -24.78 -1.11
N ILE A 72 -7.73 -23.99 -1.88
CA ILE A 72 -8.26 -22.85 -2.64
C ILE A 72 -9.20 -23.34 -3.74
N SER A 73 -8.78 -24.30 -4.56
CA SER A 73 -9.63 -24.87 -5.62
C SER A 73 -10.91 -25.46 -5.04
N HIS A 74 -10.81 -26.18 -3.91
CA HIS A 74 -11.99 -26.72 -3.20
C HIS A 74 -12.92 -25.60 -2.70
N ALA A 75 -12.36 -24.55 -2.10
CA ALA A 75 -13.15 -23.41 -1.62
C ALA A 75 -13.91 -22.71 -2.76
N LEU A 76 -13.25 -22.50 -3.91
CA LEU A 76 -13.85 -21.92 -5.11
C LEU A 76 -14.99 -22.79 -5.67
N GLN A 77 -14.77 -24.10 -5.77
CA GLN A 77 -15.78 -25.05 -6.25
C GLN A 77 -17.04 -25.00 -5.39
N VAL A 78 -16.88 -25.13 -4.06
CA VAL A 78 -18.00 -25.10 -3.10
C VAL A 78 -18.71 -23.74 -3.15
N ALA A 79 -17.97 -22.63 -3.21
CA ALA A 79 -18.55 -21.30 -3.32
C ALA A 79 -19.40 -21.16 -4.61
N GLY A 80 -18.87 -21.61 -5.75
CA GLY A 80 -19.60 -21.61 -7.02
C GLY A 80 -20.75 -22.62 -7.12
N GLN A 81 -20.76 -23.67 -6.29
CA GLN A 81 -21.89 -24.61 -6.17
C GLN A 81 -23.04 -23.98 -5.38
N TYR A 82 -22.74 -23.24 -4.32
CA TYR A 82 -23.72 -22.68 -3.40
C TYR A 82 -24.04 -21.19 -3.60
N GLY A 83 -23.45 -20.55 -4.62
CA GLY A 83 -23.71 -19.15 -4.96
C GLY A 83 -23.09 -18.15 -3.99
N PHE A 84 -21.95 -18.50 -3.38
CA PHE A 84 -21.17 -17.57 -2.55
C PHE A 84 -20.09 -16.91 -3.38
N HIS A 85 -19.81 -15.64 -3.07
CA HIS A 85 -18.64 -14.94 -3.57
C HIS A 85 -17.50 -15.09 -2.58
N VAL A 86 -16.27 -15.22 -3.09
CA VAL A 86 -15.06 -15.31 -2.27
C VAL A 86 -14.21 -14.06 -2.43
N TYR A 87 -13.45 -13.70 -1.40
CA TYR A 87 -12.51 -12.57 -1.45
C TYR A 87 -11.16 -12.99 -0.84
N PRO A 88 -10.12 -13.23 -1.66
CA PRO A 88 -8.82 -13.64 -1.16
C PRO A 88 -8.05 -12.46 -0.60
N ILE A 89 -7.39 -12.69 0.52
CA ILE A 89 -6.43 -11.77 1.10
C ILE A 89 -5.13 -12.52 1.45
N SER A 90 -4.01 -11.80 1.38
CA SER A 90 -2.74 -12.29 1.90
C SER A 90 -2.69 -12.08 3.43
N THR A 91 -2.04 -11.02 3.92
CA THR A 91 -2.03 -10.71 5.36
C THR A 91 -3.19 -9.83 5.81
N GLY A 92 -3.94 -9.22 4.88
CA GLY A 92 -5.08 -8.34 5.17
C GLY A 92 -4.70 -6.92 5.66
N ASN A 93 -3.43 -6.54 5.56
CA ASN A 93 -2.93 -5.24 6.03
C ASN A 93 -3.01 -4.15 4.95
N ASN A 94 -4.09 -4.13 4.16
CA ASN A 94 -4.27 -3.15 3.11
C ASN A 94 -4.91 -1.84 3.61
N TRP A 95 -4.31 -1.25 4.66
CA TRP A 95 -4.86 -0.08 5.36
C TRP A 95 -4.99 1.14 4.43
N GLY A 96 -6.08 1.88 4.58
CA GLY A 96 -6.49 2.99 3.72
C GLY A 96 -7.17 2.60 2.41
N TYR A 97 -7.21 1.30 2.08
CA TYR A 97 -7.86 0.78 0.87
C TYR A 97 -8.93 -0.29 1.15
N GLY A 98 -9.25 -0.57 2.42
CA GLY A 98 -10.21 -1.61 2.81
C GLY A 98 -9.69 -2.63 3.82
N SER A 99 -8.39 -2.63 4.11
CA SER A 99 -7.78 -3.56 5.08
C SER A 99 -8.02 -5.02 4.67
N ALA A 100 -8.78 -5.79 5.44
CA ALA A 100 -9.19 -7.15 5.10
C ALA A 100 -10.62 -7.25 4.55
N SER A 101 -11.33 -6.12 4.43
CA SER A 101 -12.72 -6.08 3.97
C SER A 101 -12.81 -6.35 2.46
N SER A 102 -13.87 -7.07 2.07
CA SER A 102 -14.23 -7.33 0.68
C SER A 102 -14.89 -6.12 0.00
N VAL A 103 -14.86 -6.11 -1.33
CA VAL A 103 -15.58 -5.13 -2.15
C VAL A 103 -17.08 -5.19 -1.87
N THR A 104 -17.65 -6.38 -1.96
CA THR A 104 -19.07 -6.67 -1.69
C THR A 104 -19.31 -7.11 -0.25
N ASP A 105 -20.53 -6.90 0.24
CA ASP A 105 -20.98 -7.46 1.52
C ASP A 105 -21.19 -8.99 1.41
N LYS A 106 -21.21 -9.69 2.55
CA LYS A 106 -21.53 -11.13 2.62
C LYS A 106 -20.61 -12.06 1.82
N ALA A 107 -19.37 -11.64 1.57
CA ALA A 107 -18.36 -12.49 0.95
C ALA A 107 -17.81 -13.53 1.94
N VAL A 108 -17.27 -14.62 1.39
CA VAL A 108 -16.42 -15.57 2.10
C VAL A 108 -14.97 -15.09 1.97
N ILE A 109 -14.33 -14.69 3.07
CA ILE A 109 -12.93 -14.27 3.04
C ILE A 109 -12.03 -15.51 2.96
N LEU A 110 -11.10 -15.53 2.01
CA LEU A 110 -10.05 -16.55 1.95
C LEU A 110 -8.76 -15.94 2.51
N ASP A 111 -8.43 -16.27 3.76
CA ASP A 111 -7.21 -15.82 4.43
C ASP A 111 -6.05 -16.74 4.05
N LEU A 112 -5.15 -16.24 3.19
CA LEU A 112 -3.98 -16.98 2.71
C LEU A 112 -2.75 -16.74 3.60
N SER A 113 -2.90 -16.11 4.76
CA SER A 113 -1.75 -15.81 5.64
C SER A 113 -1.02 -17.06 6.16
N LEU A 114 -1.63 -18.24 6.08
CA LEU A 114 -1.01 -19.51 6.46
C LEU A 114 -0.20 -20.15 5.32
N MET A 115 -0.31 -19.64 4.09
CA MET A 115 0.62 -19.96 2.99
C MET A 115 1.84 -19.06 3.12
N ASN A 116 2.72 -19.31 4.08
CA ASN A 116 3.77 -18.40 4.48
C ASN A 116 5.19 -18.96 4.30
N ASN A 117 5.36 -19.88 3.36
CA ASN A 117 6.68 -20.46 3.06
C ASN A 117 7.46 -19.61 2.04
N ILE A 118 8.76 -19.51 2.28
CA ILE A 118 9.74 -19.11 1.25
C ILE A 118 10.11 -20.40 0.51
N ILE A 119 9.66 -20.53 -0.74
CA ILE A 119 9.69 -21.78 -1.52
C ILE A 119 11.09 -22.06 -2.07
N SER A 120 11.76 -21.03 -2.58
CA SER A 120 13.14 -21.16 -3.08
C SER A 120 13.86 -19.81 -3.00
N PHE A 121 15.17 -19.85 -2.80
CA PHE A 121 16.05 -18.69 -2.89
C PHE A 121 17.32 -19.07 -3.62
N ASP A 122 17.59 -18.40 -4.73
CA ASP A 122 18.85 -18.49 -5.46
C ASP A 122 19.77 -17.36 -5.00
N LYS A 123 20.83 -17.73 -4.27
CA LYS A 123 21.81 -16.80 -3.71
C LYS A 123 22.66 -16.11 -4.79
N ASP A 124 22.79 -16.69 -5.98
CA ASP A 124 23.67 -16.15 -7.01
C ASP A 124 22.93 -15.10 -7.85
N SER A 125 21.66 -15.37 -8.16
CA SER A 125 20.80 -14.45 -8.94
C SER A 125 19.95 -13.49 -8.11
N GLY A 126 19.70 -13.78 -6.83
CA GLY A 126 18.80 -12.97 -5.99
C GLY A 126 17.31 -13.23 -6.23
N LEU A 127 16.98 -14.30 -6.95
CA LEU A 127 15.59 -14.70 -7.18
C LEU A 127 15.03 -15.44 -5.97
N VAL A 128 13.93 -14.95 -5.41
CA VAL A 128 13.23 -15.59 -4.29
C VAL A 128 11.77 -15.85 -4.62
N THR A 129 11.31 -17.08 -4.38
CA THR A 129 9.90 -17.48 -4.54
C THR A 129 9.22 -17.51 -3.18
N VAL A 130 8.13 -16.78 -3.03
CA VAL A 130 7.40 -16.61 -1.76
C VAL A 130 5.90 -16.84 -1.93
N GLN A 131 5.27 -17.36 -0.87
CA GLN A 131 3.82 -17.52 -0.78
C GLN A 131 3.12 -16.27 -0.18
N PRO A 132 1.78 -16.13 -0.31
CA PRO A 132 1.02 -14.94 0.09
C PRO A 132 1.23 -14.49 1.54
N GLY A 133 1.36 -15.42 2.47
CA GLY A 133 1.57 -15.15 3.88
C GLY A 133 2.98 -14.70 4.25
N VAL A 134 3.96 -14.75 3.34
CA VAL A 134 5.32 -14.28 3.63
C VAL A 134 5.32 -12.77 3.80
N THR A 135 5.72 -12.33 4.99
CA THR A 135 5.82 -10.90 5.33
C THR A 135 7.21 -10.34 5.04
N GLN A 136 7.32 -9.01 4.99
CA GLN A 136 8.61 -8.33 4.87
C GLN A 136 9.60 -8.74 5.98
N GLN A 137 9.12 -8.88 7.23
CA GLN A 137 9.97 -9.32 8.35
C GLN A 137 10.46 -10.75 8.16
N MET A 138 9.58 -11.67 7.74
CA MET A 138 9.95 -13.07 7.53
C MET A 138 11.03 -13.21 6.45
N LEU A 139 10.91 -12.47 5.34
CA LEU A 139 11.96 -12.48 4.32
C LEU A 139 13.26 -11.85 4.85
N PHE A 140 13.17 -10.76 5.62
CA PHE A 140 14.35 -10.12 6.22
C PHE A 140 15.10 -11.10 7.13
N ASP A 141 14.40 -11.74 8.06
CA ASP A 141 14.99 -12.71 8.99
C ASP A 141 15.61 -13.90 8.24
N PHE A 142 14.94 -14.39 7.20
CA PHE A 142 15.47 -15.45 6.33
C PHE A 142 16.76 -15.04 5.62
N LEU A 143 16.82 -13.84 5.04
CA LEU A 143 18.02 -13.37 4.35
C LEU A 143 19.20 -13.20 5.31
N ILE A 144 18.94 -12.76 6.55
CA ILE A 144 19.97 -12.72 7.60
C ILE A 144 20.46 -14.12 7.96
N GLU A 145 19.55 -15.08 8.14
CA GLU A 145 19.89 -16.49 8.41
C GLU A 145 20.73 -17.11 7.29
N LYS A 146 20.46 -16.73 6.04
CA LYS A 146 21.22 -17.20 4.86
C LYS A 146 22.51 -16.41 4.58
N GLU A 147 22.88 -15.48 5.46
CA GLU A 147 24.04 -14.58 5.27
C GLU A 147 24.00 -13.91 3.88
N SER A 148 22.80 -13.52 3.46
CA SER A 148 22.54 -13.05 2.11
C SER A 148 23.03 -11.63 1.91
N GLU A 149 23.55 -11.35 0.72
CA GLU A 149 23.91 -9.99 0.30
C GLU A 149 22.72 -9.18 -0.22
N TYR A 150 21.51 -9.74 -0.27
CA TYR A 150 20.33 -9.08 -0.87
C TYR A 150 19.47 -8.33 0.15
N MET A 151 18.75 -7.31 -0.33
CA MET A 151 17.82 -6.49 0.45
C MET A 151 16.37 -6.90 0.22
N VAL A 152 15.54 -6.77 1.26
CA VAL A 152 14.09 -6.89 1.14
C VAL A 152 13.52 -5.62 0.47
N PRO A 153 12.59 -5.74 -0.50
CA PRO A 153 11.85 -4.59 -1.03
C PRO A 153 10.81 -4.14 -0.01
N VAL A 154 11.19 -3.20 0.85
CA VAL A 154 10.36 -2.77 1.98
C VAL A 154 9.44 -1.60 1.66
N THR A 155 8.27 -1.59 2.32
CA THR A 155 7.29 -0.50 2.28
C THR A 155 7.19 0.24 3.61
N GLY A 156 6.58 1.43 3.60
CA GLY A 156 6.22 2.15 4.82
C GLY A 156 5.11 1.49 5.64
N ALA A 157 4.38 0.51 5.09
CA ALA A 157 3.27 -0.18 5.78
C ALA A 157 3.75 -1.14 6.88
N GLY A 158 5.05 -1.43 6.92
CA GLY A 158 5.68 -2.08 8.07
C GLY A 158 5.79 -3.60 8.00
N PRO A 159 6.33 -4.21 9.08
CA PRO A 159 7.00 -5.52 9.00
C PRO A 159 6.08 -6.70 8.65
N HIS A 160 4.79 -6.61 9.00
CA HIS A 160 3.82 -7.71 8.85
C HIS A 160 2.97 -7.63 7.57
N CYS A 161 3.33 -6.74 6.64
CA CYS A 161 2.68 -6.68 5.33
C CYS A 161 3.24 -7.75 4.39
N SER A 162 2.36 -8.38 3.61
CA SER A 162 2.73 -9.38 2.59
C SER A 162 3.53 -8.73 1.46
N LEU A 163 4.61 -9.39 1.04
CA LEU A 163 5.35 -9.01 -0.17
C LEU A 163 4.48 -9.22 -1.41
N LEU A 164 3.88 -10.41 -1.52
CA LEU A 164 3.03 -10.80 -2.65
C LEU A 164 1.78 -9.93 -2.74
N GLY A 165 1.05 -9.77 -1.63
CA GLY A 165 -0.15 -8.94 -1.61
C GLY A 165 0.14 -7.50 -2.01
N ASN A 166 1.30 -6.95 -1.62
CA ASN A 166 1.69 -5.61 -2.04
C ASN A 166 2.05 -5.54 -3.54
N ALA A 167 2.77 -6.53 -4.07
CA ALA A 167 3.12 -6.59 -5.49
C ALA A 167 1.88 -6.70 -6.39
N LEU A 168 0.89 -7.53 -6.03
CA LEU A 168 -0.36 -7.66 -6.81
C LEU A 168 -1.21 -6.39 -6.84
N GLU A 169 -1.02 -5.54 -5.83
CA GLU A 169 -1.67 -4.25 -5.72
C GLU A 169 -0.89 -3.13 -6.42
N ARG A 170 0.23 -3.49 -7.06
CA ARG A 170 1.18 -2.57 -7.70
C ARG A 170 1.75 -1.56 -6.70
N GLY A 171 1.94 -2.01 -5.46
CA GLY A 171 2.58 -1.22 -4.43
C GLY A 171 4.04 -0.94 -4.76
N TYR A 172 4.58 0.11 -4.14
CA TYR A 172 5.97 0.51 -4.31
C TYR A 172 6.67 0.71 -2.97
N GLY A 173 7.99 0.64 -2.99
CA GLY A 173 8.88 0.78 -1.83
C GLY A 173 9.81 1.98 -1.96
N ILE A 174 10.80 2.06 -1.07
CA ILE A 174 11.81 3.14 -1.08
C ILE A 174 13.23 2.63 -1.37
N THR A 175 13.37 1.31 -1.50
CA THR A 175 14.59 0.61 -1.94
C THR A 175 14.77 0.74 -3.47
N PRO A 176 15.94 0.36 -4.03
CA PRO A 176 16.21 0.54 -5.46
C PRO A 176 15.19 -0.12 -6.39
N LYS A 177 14.73 -1.34 -6.07
CA LYS A 177 13.50 -1.90 -6.68
C LYS A 177 12.29 -1.23 -6.02
N THR A 178 11.95 -0.07 -6.54
CA THR A 178 10.81 0.73 -6.07
C THR A 178 9.50 0.10 -6.52
N ASP A 179 9.36 -0.29 -7.79
CA ASP A 179 8.15 -0.98 -8.29
C ASP A 179 8.23 -2.47 -7.98
N HIS A 180 7.34 -2.94 -7.10
CA HIS A 180 7.34 -4.33 -6.63
C HIS A 180 6.71 -5.31 -7.61
N PHE A 181 5.84 -4.86 -8.53
CA PHE A 181 5.36 -5.74 -9.58
C PHE A 181 6.36 -5.84 -10.73
N ALA A 182 7.09 -4.76 -11.01
CA ALA A 182 8.18 -4.79 -11.96
C ALA A 182 9.23 -5.84 -11.58
N SER A 183 9.49 -6.07 -10.29
CA SER A 183 10.41 -7.10 -9.80
C SER A 183 9.85 -8.54 -9.82
N VAL A 184 8.55 -8.74 -10.07
CA VAL A 184 7.98 -10.10 -10.21
C VAL A 184 8.48 -10.74 -11.51
N MET A 185 9.15 -11.87 -11.39
CA MET A 185 9.73 -12.61 -12.52
C MET A 185 8.91 -13.84 -12.92
N ASN A 186 8.08 -14.36 -12.01
CA ASN A 186 7.23 -15.53 -12.26
C ASN A 186 6.08 -15.55 -11.25
N LEU A 187 4.95 -16.16 -11.62
CA LEU A 187 3.75 -16.24 -10.78
C LEU A 187 3.02 -17.60 -10.97
N LYS A 188 2.45 -18.12 -9.87
CA LYS A 188 1.45 -19.21 -9.92
C LYS A 188 0.13 -18.75 -9.33
N ALA A 189 -0.98 -19.17 -9.93
CA ALA A 189 -2.33 -18.84 -9.45
C ALA A 189 -3.30 -20.02 -9.57
N VAL A 190 -4.36 -19.99 -8.77
CA VAL A 190 -5.55 -20.83 -8.93
C VAL A 190 -6.60 -20.02 -9.69
N LEU A 191 -7.05 -20.54 -10.82
CA LEU A 191 -8.12 -19.94 -11.63
C LEU A 191 -9.50 -20.17 -10.99
N PRO A 192 -10.54 -19.42 -11.38
CA PRO A 192 -11.87 -19.54 -10.79
C PRO A 192 -12.50 -20.94 -10.90
N ASP A 193 -12.11 -21.72 -11.92
CA ASP A 193 -12.52 -23.11 -12.12
C ASP A 193 -11.68 -24.13 -11.33
N GLY A 194 -10.69 -23.65 -10.56
CA GLY A 194 -9.81 -24.45 -9.73
C GLY A 194 -8.53 -24.94 -10.41
N GLN A 195 -8.33 -24.67 -11.71
CA GLN A 195 -7.09 -25.02 -12.43
C GLN A 195 -5.90 -24.20 -11.94
N ILE A 196 -4.69 -24.72 -12.11
CA ILE A 196 -3.45 -24.02 -11.76
C ILE A 196 -2.89 -23.33 -13.00
N TYR A 197 -2.76 -22.02 -12.92
CA TYR A 197 -1.96 -21.22 -13.84
C TYR A 197 -0.49 -21.21 -13.40
N THR A 198 0.42 -21.44 -14.35
CA THR A 198 1.87 -21.38 -14.17
C THR A 198 2.53 -20.92 -15.48
N SER A 199 3.81 -20.55 -15.42
CA SER A 199 4.59 -20.23 -16.62
C SER A 199 4.65 -21.43 -17.56
N ASN A 200 4.44 -21.19 -18.86
CA ASN A 200 4.56 -22.23 -19.89
C ASN A 200 5.96 -22.84 -19.98
N PHE A 201 7.02 -22.14 -19.59
CA PHE A 201 8.34 -22.75 -19.48
C PHE A 201 8.42 -23.82 -18.40
N ILE A 202 7.62 -23.75 -17.34
CA ILE A 202 7.55 -24.82 -16.34
C ILE A 202 6.91 -26.07 -16.95
N GLU A 203 5.88 -25.91 -17.77
CA GLU A 203 5.19 -27.01 -18.45
C GLU A 203 6.10 -27.74 -19.46
N GLU A 204 7.01 -27.00 -20.11
CA GLU A 204 8.03 -27.53 -21.01
C GLU A 204 9.29 -28.05 -20.28
N GLY A 205 9.26 -28.17 -18.95
CA GLY A 205 10.39 -28.67 -18.15
C GLY A 205 11.58 -27.71 -18.02
N CYS A 206 11.39 -26.43 -18.37
CA CYS A 206 12.42 -25.39 -18.41
C CYS A 206 12.36 -24.47 -17.17
N GLU A 207 12.34 -25.05 -15.97
CA GLU A 207 12.12 -24.31 -14.72
C GLU A 207 13.15 -23.21 -14.44
N GLY A 208 14.43 -23.44 -14.77
CA GLY A 208 15.51 -22.46 -14.52
C GLY A 208 15.31 -21.13 -15.26
N ILE A 209 14.87 -21.19 -16.53
CA ILE A 209 14.59 -19.97 -17.32
C ILE A 209 13.24 -19.35 -16.94
N SER A 210 12.29 -20.15 -16.45
CA SER A 210 10.96 -19.65 -16.06
C SER A 210 11.01 -18.56 -14.98
N LYS A 211 12.01 -18.62 -14.09
CA LYS A 211 12.20 -17.66 -12.98
C LYS A 211 13.11 -16.49 -13.34
N SER A 212 13.90 -16.61 -14.40
CA SER A 212 14.87 -15.60 -14.83
C SER A 212 14.45 -14.83 -16.08
N HIS A 213 13.41 -15.29 -16.78
CA HIS A 213 12.83 -14.61 -17.94
C HIS A 213 11.34 -14.29 -17.73
N LYS A 214 11.06 -13.01 -17.41
CA LYS A 214 9.73 -12.50 -17.02
C LYS A 214 8.61 -12.79 -18.02
N TRP A 215 8.90 -12.77 -19.33
CA TRP A 215 7.85 -12.72 -20.35
C TRP A 215 7.30 -14.08 -20.75
N GLY A 216 8.03 -15.17 -20.47
CA GLY A 216 7.72 -16.49 -21.02
C GLY A 216 7.68 -16.49 -22.54
N MET A 217 6.82 -17.33 -23.12
CA MET A 217 6.55 -17.35 -24.56
C MET A 217 5.05 -17.12 -24.81
N GLY A 218 4.71 -16.16 -25.69
CA GLY A 218 3.32 -15.77 -26.00
C GLY A 218 2.89 -14.49 -25.27
N PRO A 219 1.59 -14.29 -25.03
CA PRO A 219 1.09 -13.15 -24.26
C PRO A 219 1.64 -13.14 -22.83
N TYR A 220 1.99 -11.95 -22.32
CA TYR A 220 2.40 -11.80 -20.93
C TYR A 220 1.16 -11.81 -20.00
N MET A 221 0.85 -12.97 -19.44
CA MET A 221 -0.39 -13.19 -18.69
C MET A 221 -0.29 -12.78 -17.22
N ASP A 222 0.88 -12.79 -16.59
CA ASP A 222 1.03 -12.46 -15.15
C ASP A 222 0.42 -11.09 -14.79
N GLY A 223 0.51 -10.12 -15.71
CA GLY A 223 -0.03 -8.78 -15.54
C GLY A 223 -1.54 -8.76 -15.26
N ILE A 224 -2.30 -9.72 -15.80
CA ILE A 224 -3.77 -9.76 -15.66
C ILE A 224 -4.21 -10.15 -14.25
N PHE A 225 -3.34 -10.72 -13.42
CA PHE A 225 -3.65 -11.10 -12.03
C PHE A 225 -3.43 -9.95 -11.03
N THR A 226 -2.87 -8.82 -11.48
CA THR A 226 -2.66 -7.64 -10.63
C THR A 226 -3.86 -6.71 -10.67
N GLN A 227 -4.29 -6.22 -9.50
CA GLN A 227 -5.49 -5.39 -9.37
C GLN A 227 -6.67 -5.96 -10.19
N SER A 228 -6.95 -7.25 -10.03
CA SER A 228 -8.02 -7.94 -10.75
C SER A 228 -8.66 -9.02 -9.89
N ASN A 229 -9.64 -9.72 -10.47
CA ASN A 229 -10.35 -10.85 -9.87
C ASN A 229 -10.36 -12.07 -10.81
N LEU A 230 -9.27 -12.27 -11.56
CA LEU A 230 -9.12 -13.33 -12.58
C LEU A 230 -8.42 -14.60 -12.07
N GLY A 231 -7.88 -14.57 -10.85
CA GLY A 231 -7.27 -15.74 -10.21
C GLY A 231 -6.77 -15.42 -8.81
N ILE A 232 -6.45 -16.47 -8.05
CA ILE A 232 -5.90 -16.39 -6.70
C ILE A 232 -4.43 -16.77 -6.76
N VAL A 233 -3.56 -15.78 -6.64
CA VAL A 233 -2.11 -15.99 -6.72
C VAL A 233 -1.59 -16.69 -5.47
N THR A 234 -0.86 -17.78 -5.66
CA THR A 234 -0.36 -18.66 -4.57
C THR A 234 1.15 -18.62 -4.40
N GLU A 235 1.89 -18.18 -5.42
CA GLU A 235 3.33 -18.01 -5.37
C GLU A 235 3.73 -16.86 -6.31
N ILE A 236 4.71 -16.05 -5.92
CA ILE A 236 5.45 -15.17 -6.83
C ILE A 236 6.94 -15.40 -6.66
N THR A 237 7.69 -15.27 -7.74
CA THR A 237 9.14 -15.11 -7.71
C THR A 237 9.47 -13.64 -7.93
N ILE A 238 10.25 -13.05 -7.03
CA ILE A 238 10.72 -11.67 -7.14
C ILE A 238 12.24 -11.62 -7.23
N GLU A 239 12.74 -10.66 -8.03
CA GLU A 239 14.15 -10.30 -8.08
C GLU A 239 14.49 -9.33 -6.94
N LEU A 240 15.46 -9.69 -6.11
CA LEU A 240 15.98 -8.84 -5.04
C LEU A 240 17.19 -8.02 -5.50
N GLU A 241 17.39 -6.87 -4.87
CA GLU A 241 18.59 -6.05 -5.10
C GLU A 241 19.71 -6.42 -4.14
N LYS A 242 20.94 -6.41 -4.64
CA LYS A 242 22.11 -6.55 -3.78
C LYS A 242 22.24 -5.32 -2.88
N THR A 243 22.69 -5.56 -1.65
CA THR A 243 23.03 -4.52 -0.68
C THR A 243 24.22 -3.74 -1.22
N PRO A 244 24.07 -2.44 -1.53
CA PRO A 244 25.16 -1.68 -2.10
C PRO A 244 26.20 -1.31 -1.04
N GLU A 245 27.45 -1.11 -1.48
CA GLU A 245 28.57 -0.68 -0.63
C GLU A 245 28.24 0.59 0.17
N ASN A 246 27.46 1.50 -0.42
CA ASN A 246 27.13 2.77 0.18
C ASN A 246 25.68 3.19 -0.10
N ILE A 247 24.97 3.52 0.98
CA ILE A 247 23.61 4.09 0.97
C ILE A 247 23.68 5.48 1.61
N GLU A 248 23.22 6.50 0.91
CA GLU A 248 23.22 7.88 1.39
C GLU A 248 21.84 8.50 1.26
N LEU A 249 21.24 8.81 2.40
CA LEU A 249 20.08 9.69 2.47
C LEU A 249 20.51 11.10 2.12
N PHE A 250 19.72 11.78 1.29
CA PHE A 250 19.78 13.22 1.14
C PHE A 250 18.44 13.85 1.48
N CYS A 251 18.50 15.05 2.07
CA CYS A 251 17.33 15.83 2.42
C CYS A 251 17.57 17.30 2.12
N PHE A 252 16.56 17.98 1.57
CA PHE A 252 16.59 19.41 1.29
C PHE A 252 15.27 20.09 1.67
N GLN A 253 15.35 21.37 2.00
CA GLN A 253 14.20 22.16 2.42
C GLN A 253 13.90 23.24 1.38
N VAL A 254 12.62 23.38 1.03
CA VAL A 254 12.06 24.44 0.18
C VAL A 254 11.30 25.39 1.10
N LYS A 255 11.83 26.59 1.28
CA LYS A 255 11.31 27.54 2.28
C LYS A 255 9.92 28.06 1.94
N ASN A 256 9.71 28.45 0.70
CA ASN A 256 8.51 29.16 0.24
C ASN A 256 7.84 28.38 -0.90
N GLU A 257 6.52 28.51 -1.01
CA GLU A 257 5.70 27.87 -2.06
C GLU A 257 6.14 28.30 -3.47
N ASP A 258 6.57 29.55 -3.65
CA ASP A 258 7.03 30.09 -4.93
C ASP A 258 8.22 29.32 -5.54
N ASN A 259 9.00 28.64 -4.70
CA ASN A 259 10.15 27.84 -5.15
C ASN A 259 9.77 26.40 -5.54
N LEU A 260 8.50 25.99 -5.39
CA LEU A 260 8.05 24.63 -5.69
C LEU A 260 8.30 24.27 -7.16
N SER A 261 7.87 25.11 -8.10
CA SER A 261 8.02 24.86 -9.54
C SER A 261 9.49 24.67 -9.96
N ALA A 262 10.37 25.58 -9.55
CA ALA A 262 11.81 25.48 -9.85
C ALA A 262 12.46 24.24 -9.18
N THR A 263 11.97 23.86 -7.99
CA THR A 263 12.40 22.65 -7.29
C THR A 263 11.97 21.39 -8.04
N VAL A 264 10.72 21.33 -8.51
CA VAL A 264 10.19 20.23 -9.32
C VAL A 264 11.04 20.03 -10.58
N ASP A 265 11.33 21.09 -11.33
CA ASP A 265 12.17 21.01 -12.54
C ASP A 265 13.60 20.51 -12.21
N SER A 266 14.13 20.90 -11.05
CA SER A 266 15.44 20.44 -10.58
C SER A 266 15.43 18.96 -10.18
N ILE A 267 14.37 18.48 -9.52
CA ILE A 267 14.19 17.06 -9.20
C ILE A 267 14.07 16.24 -10.49
N GLN A 268 13.29 16.71 -11.47
CA GLN A 268 13.18 16.04 -12.77
C GLN A 268 14.54 15.95 -13.47
N THR A 269 15.35 17.01 -13.40
CA THR A 269 16.73 16.99 -13.93
C THR A 269 17.61 15.97 -13.21
N ILE A 270 17.48 15.84 -11.88
CA ILE A 270 18.21 14.84 -11.09
C ILE A 270 17.85 13.42 -11.57
N ILE A 271 16.56 13.10 -11.67
CA ILE A 271 16.10 11.78 -12.11
C ILE A 271 16.58 11.47 -13.54
N LYS A 272 16.47 12.42 -14.47
CA LYS A 272 16.95 12.27 -15.87
C LYS A 272 18.44 11.97 -15.96
N ARG A 273 19.26 12.57 -15.09
CA ARG A 273 20.73 12.44 -15.15
C ARG A 273 21.26 11.23 -14.40
N LEU A 274 20.67 10.92 -13.25
CA LEU A 274 21.19 9.89 -12.36
C LEU A 274 20.52 8.54 -12.54
N GLY A 275 19.31 8.50 -13.14
CA GLY A 275 18.58 7.27 -13.40
C GLY A 275 18.47 6.42 -12.14
N SER A 276 18.74 5.12 -12.28
CA SER A 276 18.61 4.12 -11.21
C SER A 276 19.60 4.26 -10.05
N ASN A 277 20.56 5.21 -10.09
CA ASN A 277 21.48 5.46 -8.97
C ASN A 277 20.82 6.20 -7.80
N VAL A 278 19.59 6.71 -8.00
CA VAL A 278 18.81 7.45 -6.99
C VAL A 278 17.43 6.80 -6.90
N SER A 279 16.97 6.52 -5.69
CA SER A 279 15.59 6.06 -5.49
C SER A 279 14.58 7.17 -5.78
N GLY A 280 13.29 6.82 -5.78
CA GLY A 280 12.22 7.82 -5.85
C GLY A 280 12.43 8.97 -4.86
N ILE A 281 12.44 10.20 -5.36
CA ILE A 281 12.53 11.41 -4.56
C ILE A 281 11.13 11.72 -4.05
N ASN A 282 11.01 11.82 -2.73
CA ASN A 282 9.79 12.21 -2.04
C ASN A 282 9.85 13.71 -1.76
N LEU A 283 8.76 14.41 -2.02
CA LEU A 283 8.56 15.82 -1.69
C LEU A 283 7.28 15.94 -0.88
N ILE A 284 7.40 16.33 0.40
CA ILE A 284 6.27 16.46 1.33
C ILE A 284 6.03 17.92 1.69
N ASN A 285 4.77 18.33 1.79
CA ASN A 285 4.44 19.69 2.25
C ASN A 285 4.59 19.84 3.76
N GLY A 286 4.53 21.08 4.25
CA GLY A 286 4.71 21.43 5.66
C GLY A 286 3.74 20.68 6.58
N GLU A 287 2.47 20.59 6.22
CA GLU A 287 1.46 19.89 7.03
C GLU A 287 1.70 18.38 7.06
N ARG A 288 2.10 17.78 5.93
CA ARG A 288 2.55 16.40 5.89
C ARG A 288 3.76 16.18 6.80
N ALA A 289 4.74 17.05 6.80
CA ALA A 289 5.91 16.97 7.68
C ALA A 289 5.52 17.13 9.17
N LEU A 290 4.55 18.00 9.49
CA LEU A 290 4.02 18.15 10.85
C LEU A 290 3.34 16.86 11.33
N SER A 291 2.55 16.20 10.47
CA SER A 291 1.88 14.93 10.81
C SER A 291 2.85 13.80 11.22
N MET A 292 4.12 13.91 10.83
CA MET A 292 5.19 12.96 11.16
C MET A 292 6.06 13.42 12.35
N SER A 293 5.80 14.62 12.85
CA SER A 293 6.66 15.31 13.82
C SER A 293 6.01 15.55 15.16
N MET A 294 4.68 15.65 15.19
CA MET A 294 3.90 15.95 16.38
C MET A 294 2.56 15.21 16.39
N GLU A 295 1.92 15.17 17.55
CA GLU A 295 0.52 14.76 17.66
C GLU A 295 -0.41 15.82 17.06
N TYR A 296 -1.63 15.43 16.69
CA TYR A 296 -2.62 16.38 16.19
C TYR A 296 -3.03 17.37 17.32
N PRO A 297 -2.97 18.70 17.09
CA PRO A 297 -3.09 19.71 18.13
C PRO A 297 -4.54 20.04 18.48
N TYR A 298 -5.31 19.04 18.93
CA TYR A 298 -6.74 19.20 19.21
C TYR A 298 -7.04 20.34 20.19
N LYS A 299 -6.25 20.48 21.25
CA LYS A 299 -6.46 21.51 22.29
C LYS A 299 -6.23 22.92 21.77
N GLU A 300 -5.20 23.12 20.95
CA GLU A 300 -4.93 24.44 20.37
C GLU A 300 -5.99 24.83 19.33
N LEU A 301 -6.54 23.87 18.60
CA LEU A 301 -7.60 24.08 17.60
C LEU A 301 -8.98 24.38 18.19
N GLU A 302 -9.21 24.13 19.49
CA GLU A 302 -10.48 24.49 20.15
C GLU A 302 -10.69 26.01 20.26
N ASN A 303 -9.60 26.79 20.30
CA ASN A 303 -9.64 28.23 20.59
C ASN A 303 -9.02 29.12 19.51
N ASN A 304 -8.45 28.54 18.45
CA ASN A 304 -7.72 29.28 17.42
C ASN A 304 -8.10 28.77 16.03
N SER A 305 -7.88 29.58 15.00
CA SER A 305 -8.07 29.11 13.63
C SER A 305 -7.03 28.04 13.27
N ARG A 306 -7.39 27.17 12.31
CA ARG A 306 -6.50 26.11 11.82
C ARG A 306 -5.17 26.68 11.31
N ASP A 307 -5.22 27.73 10.50
CA ASP A 307 -4.02 28.29 9.88
C ASP A 307 -3.07 28.91 10.91
N GLU A 308 -3.59 29.64 11.91
CA GLU A 308 -2.77 30.18 13.00
C GLU A 308 -2.04 29.07 13.78
N VAL A 309 -2.72 27.96 14.08
CA VAL A 309 -2.12 26.83 14.79
C VAL A 309 -1.06 26.15 13.93
N ILE A 310 -1.38 25.85 12.67
CA ILE A 310 -0.46 25.15 11.77
C ILE A 310 0.78 25.99 11.49
N ASP A 311 0.64 27.29 11.20
CA ASP A 311 1.77 28.20 10.95
C ASP A 311 2.69 28.30 12.17
N LYS A 312 2.09 28.45 13.37
CA LYS A 312 2.83 28.48 14.63
C LYS A 312 3.61 27.18 14.85
N LYS A 313 2.99 26.03 14.59
CA LYS A 313 3.64 24.72 14.73
C LYS A 313 4.73 24.50 13.68
N MET A 314 4.55 24.96 12.44
CA MET A 314 5.62 24.89 11.43
C MET A 314 6.88 25.65 11.90
N ILE A 315 6.71 26.84 12.48
CA ILE A 315 7.83 27.62 13.05
C ILE A 315 8.47 26.87 14.23
N GLU A 316 7.67 26.39 15.19
CA GLU A 316 8.12 25.67 16.39
C GLU A 316 8.98 24.43 16.04
N TYR A 317 8.55 23.67 15.03
CA TYR A 317 9.21 22.46 14.57
C TYR A 317 10.26 22.70 13.47
N SER A 318 10.47 23.96 13.07
CA SER A 318 11.41 24.35 12.00
C SER A 318 11.12 23.64 10.67
N ILE A 319 9.84 23.52 10.35
CA ILE A 319 9.32 22.92 9.12
C ILE A 319 9.09 24.03 8.09
N THR A 320 9.47 23.76 6.85
CA THR A 320 9.32 24.67 5.71
C THR A 320 8.16 24.26 4.82
N ALA A 321 7.79 25.10 3.85
CA ALA A 321 6.69 24.84 2.91
C ALA A 321 6.78 23.43 2.28
N TRP A 322 7.97 23.03 1.83
CA TRP A 322 8.22 21.64 1.40
C TRP A 322 9.55 21.10 1.91
N THR A 323 9.61 19.78 2.06
CA THR A 323 10.83 19.03 2.36
C THR A 323 10.98 17.90 1.36
N GLY A 324 12.13 17.83 0.70
CA GLY A 324 12.46 16.76 -0.24
C GLY A 324 13.48 15.80 0.34
N PHE A 325 13.30 14.50 0.10
CA PHE A 325 14.26 13.48 0.51
C PHE A 325 14.29 12.29 -0.45
N GLY A 326 15.45 11.65 -0.55
CA GLY A 326 15.67 10.46 -1.38
C GLY A 326 16.98 9.80 -0.98
N ALA A 327 17.33 8.69 -1.63
CA ALA A 327 18.55 7.97 -1.33
C ALA A 327 19.39 7.68 -2.58
N ILE A 328 20.70 7.67 -2.38
CA ILE A 328 21.69 7.28 -3.39
C ILE A 328 22.18 5.88 -3.03
N TYR A 329 22.25 5.01 -4.04
CA TYR A 329 22.69 3.63 -3.90
C TYR A 329 23.86 3.38 -4.85
N GLY A 330 24.90 2.71 -4.36
CA GLY A 330 26.00 2.22 -5.20
C GLY A 330 27.34 2.24 -4.49
N THR A 331 28.42 2.23 -5.28
CA THR A 331 29.79 2.34 -4.75
C THR A 331 30.06 3.72 -4.17
N LYS A 332 31.13 3.86 -3.37
CA LYS A 332 31.57 5.16 -2.86
C LYS A 332 31.85 6.18 -3.99
N LEU A 333 32.40 5.73 -5.12
CA LEU A 333 32.71 6.58 -6.27
C LEU A 333 31.44 7.11 -6.93
N LEU A 334 30.49 6.23 -7.25
CA LEU A 334 29.20 6.61 -7.85
C LEU A 334 28.41 7.53 -6.90
N SER A 335 28.39 7.19 -5.62
CA SER A 335 27.73 7.99 -4.59
C SER A 335 28.28 9.42 -4.53
N ASN A 336 29.60 9.60 -4.63
CA ASN A 336 30.21 10.93 -4.62
C ASN A 336 29.90 11.74 -5.88
N ALA A 337 29.83 11.10 -7.05
CA ALA A 337 29.42 11.75 -8.30
C ALA A 337 27.95 12.21 -8.22
N ALA A 338 27.05 11.32 -7.81
CA ALA A 338 25.62 11.62 -7.61
C ALA A 338 25.42 12.78 -6.63
N LYS A 339 26.13 12.79 -5.48
CA LYS A 339 26.08 13.91 -4.52
C LYS A 339 26.44 15.25 -5.13
N LYS A 340 27.46 15.30 -6.02
CA LYS A 340 27.87 16.54 -6.68
C LYS A 340 26.78 17.05 -7.61
N GLU A 341 26.17 16.17 -8.42
CA GLU A 341 25.07 16.53 -9.31
C GLU A 341 23.81 16.98 -8.55
N ILE A 342 23.40 16.25 -7.50
CA ILE A 342 22.26 16.63 -6.66
C ILE A 342 22.51 17.99 -6.01
N LYS A 343 23.69 18.20 -5.40
CA LYS A 343 24.05 19.51 -4.82
C LYS A 343 23.99 20.64 -5.85
N LYS A 344 24.45 20.40 -7.07
CA LYS A 344 24.43 21.39 -8.15
C LYS A 344 23.00 21.76 -8.54
N CYS A 345 22.10 20.79 -8.62
CA CYS A 345 20.70 21.02 -8.96
C CYS A 345 19.96 21.74 -7.82
N VAL A 346 20.06 21.23 -6.58
CA VAL A 346 19.34 21.79 -5.43
C VAL A 346 19.84 23.19 -5.02
N LYS A 347 21.13 23.49 -5.19
CA LYS A 347 21.64 24.85 -4.91
C LYS A 347 21.11 25.91 -5.88
N LYS A 348 20.77 25.53 -7.11
CA LYS A 348 20.22 26.49 -8.11
C LYS A 348 18.85 27.04 -7.69
N THR A 349 18.12 26.31 -6.85
CA THR A 349 16.81 26.72 -6.35
C THR A 349 16.88 27.44 -5.00
N GLY A 350 18.09 27.78 -4.52
CA GLY A 350 18.30 28.43 -3.23
C GLY A 350 18.13 27.50 -2.02
N ASN A 351 17.92 26.21 -2.24
CA ASN A 351 17.63 25.24 -1.19
C ASN A 351 18.93 24.70 -0.56
N ARG A 352 18.88 24.43 0.75
CA ARG A 352 19.97 23.76 1.48
C ARG A 352 19.77 22.25 1.41
N ILE A 353 20.86 21.50 1.28
CA ILE A 353 20.85 20.04 1.20
C ILE A 353 21.85 19.43 2.17
N ILE A 354 21.43 18.36 2.84
CA ILE A 354 22.25 17.53 3.72
C ILE A 354 22.35 16.10 3.18
N PHE A 355 23.45 15.42 3.53
CA PHE A 355 23.69 14.03 3.17
C PHE A 355 24.13 13.23 4.40
N VAL A 356 23.41 12.16 4.71
CA VAL A 356 23.61 11.34 5.89
C VAL A 356 23.69 9.87 5.47
N ASN A 357 24.63 9.14 6.05
CA ASN A 357 24.73 7.68 5.92
C ASN A 357 24.92 7.05 7.30
N ARG A 358 24.89 5.71 7.35
CA ARG A 358 25.05 4.96 8.59
C ARG A 358 26.35 5.30 9.32
N LYS A 359 27.48 5.41 8.60
CA LYS A 359 28.80 5.74 9.18
C LYS A 359 28.79 7.10 9.88
N LYS A 360 28.29 8.15 9.22
CA LYS A 360 28.15 9.49 9.80
C LYS A 360 27.21 9.49 11.01
N LEU A 361 26.07 8.82 10.92
CA LEU A 361 25.12 8.75 12.04
C LEU A 361 25.75 8.08 13.27
N ASN A 362 26.52 6.99 13.07
CA ASN A 362 27.22 6.31 14.16
C ASN A 362 28.31 7.17 14.80
N ILE A 363 29.06 7.96 14.00
CA ILE A 363 30.02 8.93 14.52
C ILE A 363 29.31 10.01 15.35
N CYS A 364 28.19 10.55 14.86
CA CYS A 364 27.39 11.52 15.62
C CYS A 364 26.89 10.93 16.94
N LYS A 365 26.37 9.70 16.94
CA LYS A 365 25.94 8.97 18.13
C LYS A 365 27.08 8.78 19.13
N PHE A 366 28.27 8.44 18.65
CA PHE A 366 29.46 8.27 19.49
C PHE A 366 29.91 9.58 20.13
N LEU A 367 30.13 10.63 19.32
CA LEU A 367 30.53 11.95 19.81
C LEU A 367 29.52 12.53 20.82
N ARG A 368 28.22 12.33 20.58
CA ARG A 368 27.18 12.75 21.52
C ARG A 368 27.26 12.03 22.86
N LYS A 369 27.54 10.71 22.87
CA LYS A 369 27.71 9.95 24.12
C LYS A 369 28.91 10.44 24.93
N SER A 370 29.94 10.98 24.27
CA SER A 370 31.19 11.44 24.91
C SER A 370 31.15 12.88 25.44
N PHE A 371 30.27 13.76 24.95
CA PHE A 371 30.32 15.20 25.26
C PHE A 371 28.96 15.79 25.75
N PHE A 372 28.48 15.43 26.95
CA PHE A 372 27.34 16.04 27.71
C PHE A 372 25.90 15.55 27.48
N ASN A 373 25.08 15.82 28.52
CA ASN A 373 23.63 15.61 28.70
C ASN A 373 22.83 16.17 27.51
N SER A 374 22.62 15.35 26.48
CA SER A 374 22.03 15.80 25.22
C SER A 374 20.51 15.98 25.35
N SER A 375 20.02 17.12 24.85
CA SER A 375 18.58 17.43 24.77
C SER A 375 17.81 16.29 24.11
N GLU A 376 16.63 16.00 24.64
CA GLU A 376 15.71 14.98 24.13
C GLU A 376 15.41 15.16 22.64
N LYS A 377 15.37 16.41 22.17
CA LYS A 377 15.22 16.79 20.75
C LYS A 377 16.29 16.18 19.83
N LEU A 378 17.56 16.18 20.25
CA LEU A 378 18.66 15.59 19.46
C LEU A 378 18.55 14.06 19.39
N LYS A 379 18.18 13.41 20.49
CA LYS A 379 17.95 11.96 20.53
C LYS A 379 16.80 11.54 19.60
N ASN A 380 15.73 12.33 19.57
CA ASN A 380 14.58 12.08 18.70
C ASN A 380 14.95 12.20 17.21
N ILE A 381 15.76 13.20 16.83
CA ILE A 381 16.27 13.34 15.45
C ILE A 381 17.15 12.14 15.07
N GLU A 382 18.09 11.76 15.95
CA GLU A 382 18.94 10.58 15.73
C GLU A 382 18.11 9.31 15.53
N HIS A 383 17.10 9.08 16.36
CA HIS A 383 16.25 7.89 16.25
C HIS A 383 15.47 7.89 14.93
N LYS A 384 14.86 9.01 14.54
CA LYS A 384 14.15 9.12 13.26
C LYS A 384 15.09 8.83 12.09
N LEU A 385 16.27 9.46 12.06
CA LEU A 385 17.26 9.21 11.00
C LEU A 385 17.73 7.75 10.96
N ASP A 386 17.91 7.14 12.13
CA ASP A 386 18.29 5.72 12.23
C ASP A 386 17.21 4.80 11.64
N SER A 387 15.94 5.06 11.96
CA SER A 387 14.80 4.32 11.41
C SER A 387 14.65 4.55 9.91
N PHE A 388 14.82 5.79 9.43
CA PHE A 388 14.81 6.11 7.99
C PHE A 388 15.94 5.43 7.23
N LEU A 389 17.17 5.46 7.73
CA LEU A 389 18.27 4.74 7.10
C LEU A 389 18.02 3.22 7.12
N SER A 390 17.40 2.69 8.17
CA SER A 390 17.13 1.24 8.28
C SER A 390 16.17 0.78 7.18
N ILE A 391 15.11 1.54 6.93
CA ILE A 391 14.17 1.20 5.85
C ILE A 391 14.82 1.35 4.47
N LEU A 392 15.75 2.30 4.28
CA LEU A 392 16.51 2.42 3.02
C LEU A 392 17.47 1.25 2.79
N GLU A 393 17.94 0.60 3.86
CA GLU A 393 18.79 -0.60 3.86
C GLU A 393 17.98 -1.90 3.68
N GLY A 394 16.67 -1.81 3.42
CA GLY A 394 15.82 -3.00 3.27
C GLY A 394 15.41 -3.64 4.60
N LYS A 395 15.62 -2.97 5.74
CA LYS A 395 15.11 -3.44 7.04
C LYS A 395 13.66 -2.98 7.24
N PRO A 396 12.69 -3.88 7.43
CA PRO A 396 11.32 -3.49 7.68
C PRO A 396 11.22 -2.69 8.99
N THR A 397 10.53 -1.54 8.97
CA THR A 397 10.34 -0.70 10.16
C THR A 397 8.90 -0.20 10.27
N ARG A 398 8.58 0.44 11.40
CA ARG A 398 7.26 1.03 11.67
C ARG A 398 7.23 2.55 11.45
N VAL A 399 8.23 3.12 10.76
CA VAL A 399 8.49 4.56 10.72
C VAL A 399 7.31 5.40 10.18
N ALA A 400 6.50 4.84 9.27
CA ALA A 400 5.36 5.54 8.69
C ALA A 400 4.01 5.20 9.35
N LEU A 401 3.93 4.16 10.19
CA LEU A 401 2.69 3.77 10.88
C LEU A 401 2.08 4.85 11.80
N PRO A 402 2.87 5.68 12.52
CA PRO A 402 2.30 6.73 13.38
C PRO A 402 1.31 7.65 12.66
N LEU A 403 1.48 7.84 11.35
CA LEU A 403 0.59 8.66 10.53
C LEU A 403 -0.88 8.25 10.64
N ALA A 404 -1.16 6.95 10.57
CA ALA A 404 -2.54 6.47 10.62
C ALA A 404 -3.21 6.76 11.98
N TYR A 405 -2.41 6.98 13.03
CA TYR A 405 -2.90 7.28 14.38
C TYR A 405 -3.02 8.78 14.64
N TRP A 406 -2.59 9.65 13.73
CA TRP A 406 -2.42 11.08 14.01
C TRP A 406 -3.71 11.75 14.50
N LYS A 407 -4.85 11.43 13.85
CA LYS A 407 -6.18 11.89 14.26
C LYS A 407 -6.93 10.94 15.20
N ASN A 408 -6.36 9.78 15.54
CA ASN A 408 -7.04 8.84 16.44
C ASN A 408 -7.06 9.39 17.88
N ARG A 409 -8.27 9.69 18.38
CA ARG A 409 -8.47 10.18 19.75
C ARG A 409 -8.46 9.06 20.81
N SER A 410 -8.83 7.85 20.40
CA SER A 410 -9.00 6.70 21.30
C SER A 410 -7.67 6.02 21.64
N LYS A 411 -6.73 6.00 20.70
CA LYS A 411 -5.47 5.28 20.85
C LYS A 411 -4.33 6.00 20.12
N LYS A 412 -3.24 6.25 20.85
CA LYS A 412 -2.00 6.78 20.30
C LYS A 412 -1.12 5.65 19.78
N PHE A 413 -0.27 5.96 18.79
CA PHE A 413 0.73 5.01 18.32
C PHE A 413 1.73 4.70 19.43
N ASN A 414 1.98 3.41 19.66
CA ASN A 414 3.00 2.93 20.57
C ASN A 414 3.99 2.05 19.79
N ALA A 415 5.24 2.49 19.71
CA ALA A 415 6.31 1.78 19.01
C ALA A 415 6.64 0.42 19.65
N ASP A 416 6.47 0.30 20.97
CA ASP A 416 6.75 -0.90 21.78
C ASP A 416 5.59 -1.91 21.74
N SER A 417 4.45 -1.55 21.15
CA SER A 417 3.38 -2.51 20.91
C SER A 417 3.87 -3.62 19.98
N ASN A 418 3.58 -4.88 20.33
CA ASN A 418 4.01 -6.01 19.52
C ASN A 418 3.45 -6.00 18.10
N ASN A 419 2.28 -5.38 17.85
CA ASN A 419 1.67 -5.35 16.53
C ASN A 419 0.66 -4.18 16.37
N PRO A 420 1.12 -2.93 16.15
CA PRO A 420 0.21 -1.83 15.83
C PRO A 420 -0.54 -2.13 14.53
N ASN A 421 -1.88 -2.09 14.59
CA ASN A 421 -2.75 -2.35 13.45
C ASN A 421 -3.83 -1.26 13.37
N PRO A 422 -3.68 -0.29 12.45
CA PRO A 422 -4.61 0.84 12.30
C PRO A 422 -6.09 0.43 12.18
N ALA A 423 -6.40 -0.66 11.46
CA ALA A 423 -7.78 -1.11 11.32
C ALA A 423 -8.37 -1.59 12.66
N MET A 424 -7.60 -2.39 13.40
CA MET A 424 -8.02 -2.92 14.70
C MET A 424 -8.10 -1.85 15.80
N ASP A 425 -7.27 -0.81 15.66
CA ASP A 425 -7.12 0.31 16.58
C ASP A 425 -8.08 1.46 16.29
N ASN A 426 -9.04 1.27 15.39
CA ASN A 426 -10.07 2.24 15.03
C ASN A 426 -9.52 3.56 14.45
N CYS A 427 -8.40 3.49 13.72
CA CYS A 427 -7.88 4.63 12.98
C CYS A 427 -8.72 4.95 11.74
N GLY A 428 -8.96 6.22 11.46
CA GLY A 428 -9.56 6.70 10.20
C GLY A 428 -8.48 7.12 9.20
N LEU A 429 -8.41 6.42 8.07
CA LEU A 429 -7.49 6.66 6.97
C LEU A 429 -8.11 6.17 5.66
N ILE A 430 -8.17 7.05 4.67
CA ILE A 430 -8.41 6.71 3.26
C ILE A 430 -7.19 7.20 2.45
N TRP A 431 -6.66 6.38 1.54
CA TRP A 431 -5.61 6.81 0.62
C TRP A 431 -6.20 7.36 -0.67
N PHE A 432 -5.76 8.55 -1.07
CA PHE A 432 -5.95 9.08 -2.41
C PHE A 432 -4.58 9.15 -3.11
N THR A 433 -4.41 8.38 -4.20
CA THR A 433 -3.11 8.12 -4.85
C THR A 433 -3.10 8.39 -6.36
N PRO A 434 -3.33 9.64 -6.80
CA PRO A 434 -3.30 9.99 -8.21
C PRO A 434 -1.89 9.93 -8.81
N LEU A 435 -1.82 9.47 -10.06
CA LEU A 435 -0.69 9.70 -10.94
C LEU A 435 -0.80 11.07 -11.59
N ILE A 436 0.30 11.81 -11.57
CA ILE A 436 0.37 13.18 -12.08
C ILE A 436 1.57 13.27 -13.04
N PRO A 437 1.40 13.87 -14.24
CA PRO A 437 2.54 14.16 -15.11
C PRO A 437 3.60 14.96 -14.34
N PHE A 438 4.87 14.57 -14.48
CA PHE A 438 5.93 15.17 -13.69
C PHE A 438 6.40 16.50 -14.31
N THR A 439 5.54 17.52 -14.24
CA THR A 439 5.84 18.89 -14.69
C THR A 439 5.56 19.89 -13.57
N SER A 440 6.33 20.98 -13.52
CA SER A 440 6.12 22.03 -12.53
C SER A 440 4.72 22.66 -12.59
N LYS A 441 4.12 22.73 -13.79
CA LYS A 441 2.74 23.19 -13.98
C LYS A 441 1.74 22.23 -13.33
N ASP A 442 1.84 20.95 -13.64
CA ASP A 442 0.88 19.94 -13.18
C ASP A 442 0.97 19.75 -11.65
N ILE A 443 2.18 19.74 -11.10
CA ILE A 443 2.41 19.65 -9.65
C ILE A 443 1.85 20.86 -8.90
N LYS A 444 2.04 22.07 -9.43
CA LYS A 444 1.48 23.28 -8.82
C LYS A 444 -0.04 23.26 -8.83
N ASN A 445 -0.64 22.97 -10.00
CA ASN A 445 -2.10 22.88 -10.14
C ASN A 445 -2.69 21.81 -9.21
N TYR A 446 -2.04 20.64 -9.13
CA TYR A 446 -2.45 19.57 -8.23
C TYR A 446 -2.40 19.97 -6.75
N SER A 447 -1.33 20.65 -6.32
CA SER A 447 -1.19 21.16 -4.95
C SER A 447 -2.34 22.11 -4.57
N GLU A 448 -2.70 23.02 -5.48
CA GLU A 448 -3.79 23.98 -5.29
C GLU A 448 -5.15 23.28 -5.19
N ILE A 449 -5.44 22.30 -6.06
CA ILE A 449 -6.65 21.47 -6.01
C ILE A 449 -6.76 20.77 -4.66
N LEU A 450 -5.71 20.05 -4.25
CA LEU A 450 -5.69 19.29 -3.00
C LEU A 450 -5.91 20.18 -1.80
N ARG A 451 -5.25 21.34 -1.76
CA ARG A 451 -5.42 22.30 -0.68
C ARG A 451 -6.86 22.82 -0.61
N SER A 452 -7.42 23.23 -1.75
CA SER A 452 -8.79 23.76 -1.82
C SER A 452 -9.83 22.73 -1.39
N VAL A 453 -9.79 21.52 -1.96
CA VAL A 453 -10.80 20.48 -1.71
C VAL A 453 -10.66 19.92 -0.29
N CYS A 454 -9.44 19.60 0.18
CA CYS A 454 -9.27 19.08 1.53
C CYS A 454 -9.78 20.06 2.60
N LEU A 455 -9.40 21.34 2.50
CA LEU A 455 -9.80 22.36 3.48
C LEU A 455 -11.31 22.63 3.45
N LYS A 456 -11.97 22.57 2.29
CA LYS A 456 -13.44 22.64 2.17
C LYS A 456 -14.15 21.62 3.07
N TYR A 457 -13.57 20.43 3.24
CA TYR A 457 -14.12 19.35 4.07
C TYR A 457 -13.49 19.25 5.47
N GLY A 458 -12.67 20.22 5.88
CA GLY A 458 -11.95 20.15 7.17
C GLY A 458 -10.94 19.01 7.25
N VAL A 459 -10.46 18.51 6.11
CA VAL A 459 -9.40 17.52 5.99
C VAL A 459 -8.06 18.25 5.83
N GLU A 460 -7.02 17.80 6.53
CA GLU A 460 -5.69 18.37 6.36
C GLU A 460 -5.09 17.98 4.99
N PRO A 461 -4.58 18.93 4.20
CA PRO A 461 -3.97 18.65 2.90
C PRO A 461 -2.56 18.08 3.08
N LEU A 462 -2.47 16.80 3.45
CA LEU A 462 -1.20 16.11 3.71
C LEU A 462 -0.60 15.57 2.40
N ILE A 463 0.18 16.37 1.68
CA ILE A 463 0.67 16.02 0.34
C ILE A 463 2.04 15.35 0.44
N THR A 464 2.16 14.18 -0.19
CA THR A 464 3.44 13.55 -0.55
C THR A 464 3.47 13.41 -2.06
N ILE A 465 4.54 13.83 -2.72
CA ILE A 465 4.81 13.59 -4.13
C ILE A 465 6.02 12.66 -4.23
N THR A 466 5.88 11.53 -4.90
CA THR A 466 6.94 10.53 -5.07
C THR A 466 7.26 10.37 -6.54
N THR A 467 8.51 10.59 -6.94
CA THR A 467 8.90 10.35 -8.33
C THR A 467 8.91 8.86 -8.65
N LEU A 468 8.14 8.45 -9.66
CA LEU A 468 8.20 7.09 -10.21
C LEU A 468 9.14 7.02 -11.42
N SER A 469 9.20 8.11 -12.19
CA SER A 469 10.14 8.28 -13.30
C SER A 469 10.38 9.78 -13.55
N ASP A 470 11.09 10.11 -14.62
CA ASP A 470 11.22 11.49 -15.09
C ASP A 470 9.93 12.04 -15.75
N LYS A 471 8.90 11.21 -15.92
CA LYS A 471 7.66 11.54 -16.64
C LYS A 471 6.42 11.61 -15.76
N VAL A 472 6.40 10.87 -14.66
CA VAL A 472 5.21 10.74 -13.80
C VAL A 472 5.62 10.62 -12.34
N VAL A 473 4.79 11.21 -11.48
CA VAL A 473 4.84 11.05 -10.03
C VAL A 473 3.58 10.37 -9.53
N ASP A 474 3.71 9.65 -8.42
CA ASP A 474 2.59 9.35 -7.53
C ASP A 474 2.40 10.51 -6.54
N SER A 475 1.17 10.78 -6.11
CA SER A 475 0.93 11.54 -4.90
C SER A 475 0.15 10.74 -3.85
N SER A 476 0.84 10.32 -2.80
CA SER A 476 0.21 9.63 -1.67
C SER A 476 -0.37 10.61 -0.65
N VAL A 477 -1.68 10.84 -0.74
CA VAL A 477 -2.45 11.71 0.17
C VAL A 477 -3.25 10.87 1.17
N PRO A 478 -2.89 10.89 2.47
CA PRO A 478 -3.67 10.28 3.52
C PRO A 478 -4.82 11.23 3.94
N ILE A 479 -6.05 10.87 3.62
CA ILE A 479 -7.25 11.50 4.17
C ILE A 479 -7.45 10.91 5.57
N LEU A 480 -7.03 11.66 6.59
CA LEU A 480 -7.10 11.25 7.99
C LEU A 480 -8.35 11.85 8.65
N PHE A 481 -9.01 11.04 9.48
CA PHE A 481 -10.20 11.45 10.20
C PHE A 481 -10.34 10.67 11.51
N ASP A 482 -11.10 11.21 12.46
CA ASP A 482 -11.50 10.45 13.63
C ASP A 482 -12.68 9.54 13.30
N LYS A 483 -12.44 8.23 13.28
CA LYS A 483 -13.45 7.23 12.93
C LYS A 483 -14.59 7.12 13.97
N SER A 484 -14.43 7.70 15.15
CA SER A 484 -15.51 7.80 16.15
C SER A 484 -16.45 8.99 15.91
N ASN A 485 -16.09 9.90 14.98
CA ASN A 485 -16.86 11.08 14.65
C ASN A 485 -17.55 10.92 13.28
N ALA A 486 -18.87 10.70 13.30
CA ALA A 486 -19.65 10.48 12.09
C ALA A 486 -19.58 11.65 11.07
N ALA A 487 -19.45 12.89 11.54
CA ALA A 487 -19.32 14.05 10.65
C ALA A 487 -17.96 14.06 9.93
N GLU A 488 -16.88 13.71 10.63
CA GLU A 488 -15.56 13.57 10.00
C GLU A 488 -15.50 12.38 9.04
N CYS A 489 -16.15 11.25 9.37
CA CYS A 489 -16.28 10.12 8.46
C CYS A 489 -16.98 10.50 7.15
N ALA A 490 -18.12 11.22 7.24
CA ALA A 490 -18.84 11.70 6.06
C ALA A 490 -18.02 12.72 5.26
N ALA A 491 -17.35 13.66 5.94
CA ALA A 491 -16.49 14.64 5.30
C ALA A 491 -15.30 14.00 4.56
N ALA A 492 -14.67 12.97 5.15
CA ALA A 492 -13.56 12.24 4.52
C ALA A 492 -13.99 11.54 3.21
N LYS A 493 -15.16 10.90 3.21
CA LYS A 493 -15.73 10.26 2.01
C LYS A 493 -16.08 11.28 0.92
N ASN A 494 -16.74 12.38 1.29
CA ASN A 494 -17.08 13.45 0.35
C ASN A 494 -15.84 14.14 -0.22
N CYS A 495 -14.81 14.34 0.62
CA CYS A 495 -13.51 14.85 0.20
C CYS A 495 -12.87 13.93 -0.86
N TYR A 496 -12.86 12.61 -0.63
CA TYR A 496 -12.35 11.65 -1.61
C TYR A 496 -13.08 11.77 -2.96
N LEU A 497 -14.42 11.80 -2.94
CA LEU A 497 -15.22 11.88 -4.17
C LEU A 497 -14.97 13.17 -4.95
N GLU A 498 -14.92 14.32 -4.28
CA GLU A 498 -14.64 15.59 -4.94
C GLU A 498 -13.20 15.67 -5.45
N LEU A 499 -12.23 15.13 -4.70
CA LEU A 499 -10.85 15.00 -5.15
C LEU A 499 -10.77 14.13 -6.40
N PHE A 500 -11.46 12.99 -6.42
CA PHE A 500 -11.49 12.09 -7.57
C PHE A 500 -12.03 12.81 -8.82
N GLU A 501 -13.22 13.40 -8.74
CA GLU A 501 -13.83 14.07 -9.89
C GLU A 501 -13.00 15.27 -10.37
N THR A 502 -12.50 16.10 -9.44
CA THR A 502 -11.70 17.27 -9.78
C THR A 502 -10.35 16.88 -10.37
N CYS A 503 -9.67 15.88 -9.81
CA CYS A 503 -8.39 15.41 -10.35
C CYS A 503 -8.57 14.77 -11.73
N LYS A 504 -9.62 13.96 -11.90
CA LYS A 504 -9.95 13.31 -13.18
C LYS A 504 -10.20 14.34 -14.28
N SER A 505 -10.91 15.44 -13.99
CA SER A 505 -11.13 16.51 -14.98
C SER A 505 -9.84 17.21 -15.43
N HIS A 506 -8.76 17.09 -14.66
CA HIS A 506 -7.43 17.61 -14.99
C HIS A 506 -6.49 16.53 -15.56
N GLY A 507 -6.98 15.32 -15.78
CA GLY A 507 -6.18 14.21 -16.31
C GLY A 507 -5.32 13.50 -15.28
N TYR A 508 -5.60 13.66 -13.98
CA TYR A 508 -4.90 12.96 -12.90
C TYR A 508 -5.79 11.84 -12.37
N MET A 509 -5.26 10.62 -12.30
CA MET A 509 -6.06 9.44 -11.99
C MET A 509 -5.42 8.59 -10.90
N PRO A 510 -6.16 8.15 -9.86
CA PRO A 510 -5.67 7.18 -8.89
C PRO A 510 -5.20 5.90 -9.57
N TYR A 511 -3.97 5.46 -9.28
CA TYR A 511 -3.49 4.14 -9.74
C TYR A 511 -4.03 2.99 -8.87
N ARG A 512 -4.57 3.33 -7.69
CA ARG A 512 -5.09 2.40 -6.71
C ARG A 512 -6.25 3.02 -5.94
N MET A 513 -7.32 2.26 -5.77
CA MET A 513 -8.56 2.68 -5.13
C MET A 513 -8.93 1.77 -3.96
N GLY A 514 -9.68 2.33 -3.00
CA GLY A 514 -10.28 1.57 -1.92
C GLY A 514 -11.40 0.66 -2.42
N VAL A 515 -11.69 -0.41 -1.67
CA VAL A 515 -12.75 -1.38 -2.01
C VAL A 515 -14.14 -0.77 -2.17
N ASP A 516 -14.36 0.42 -1.63
CA ASP A 516 -15.57 1.23 -1.71
C ASP A 516 -15.62 2.19 -2.91
N HIS A 517 -14.50 2.39 -3.61
CA HIS A 517 -14.36 3.39 -4.67
C HIS A 517 -14.06 2.78 -6.06
N MET A 518 -13.85 1.47 -6.17
CA MET A 518 -13.51 0.83 -7.45
C MET A 518 -14.61 0.99 -8.52
N SER A 519 -15.88 1.05 -8.13
CA SER A 519 -17.01 1.23 -9.05
C SER A 519 -16.96 2.56 -9.81
N LEU A 520 -16.32 3.60 -9.24
CA LEU A 520 -16.16 4.91 -9.87
C LEU A 520 -15.46 4.86 -11.23
N VAL A 521 -14.68 3.79 -11.48
CA VAL A 521 -13.96 3.61 -12.74
C VAL A 521 -14.46 2.40 -13.51
N THR A 522 -14.85 1.32 -12.84
CA THR A 522 -15.15 0.04 -13.51
C THR A 522 -16.51 0.01 -14.18
N GLU A 523 -17.45 0.87 -13.78
CA GLU A 523 -18.80 0.95 -14.35
C GLU A 523 -18.84 1.75 -15.66
N GLU A 524 -17.75 2.45 -16.01
CA GLU A 524 -17.70 3.21 -17.25
C GLU A 524 -17.73 2.30 -18.48
N ASN A 525 -18.60 2.63 -19.43
CA ASN A 525 -18.71 1.91 -20.70
C ASN A 525 -17.57 2.30 -21.66
N THR A 526 -16.34 1.92 -21.32
CA THR A 526 -15.14 2.15 -22.13
C THR A 526 -14.65 0.86 -22.79
N GLY A 527 -13.88 0.98 -23.87
CA GLY A 527 -13.29 -0.20 -24.53
C GLY A 527 -12.42 -1.05 -23.60
N TYR A 528 -11.71 -0.41 -22.66
CA TYR A 528 -10.89 -1.11 -21.67
C TYR A 528 -11.73 -1.94 -20.69
N TRP A 529 -12.70 -1.31 -20.02
CA TRP A 529 -13.51 -2.01 -19.01
C TRP A 529 -14.44 -3.05 -19.61
N ASN A 530 -14.94 -2.83 -20.83
CA ASN A 530 -15.68 -3.85 -21.57
C ASN A 530 -14.85 -5.09 -21.87
N PHE A 531 -13.57 -4.92 -22.22
CA PHE A 531 -12.66 -6.04 -22.43
C PHE A 531 -12.37 -6.79 -21.13
N VAL A 532 -12.12 -6.08 -20.02
CA VAL A 532 -11.94 -6.68 -18.69
C VAL A 532 -13.19 -7.49 -18.28
N LYS A 533 -14.39 -6.93 -18.47
CA LYS A 533 -15.66 -7.62 -18.22
C LYS A 533 -15.82 -8.88 -19.09
N LYS A 534 -15.44 -8.80 -20.37
CA LYS A 534 -15.45 -9.97 -21.27
C LYS A 534 -14.50 -11.06 -20.79
N LEU A 535 -13.28 -10.72 -20.39
CA LEU A 535 -12.33 -11.68 -19.81
C LEU A 535 -12.89 -12.30 -18.54
N LYS A 536 -13.44 -11.49 -17.63
CA LYS A 536 -14.05 -11.98 -16.39
C LYS A 536 -15.19 -12.96 -16.67
N GLY A 537 -16.10 -12.64 -17.59
CA GLY A 537 -17.22 -13.52 -17.93
C GLY A 537 -16.77 -14.86 -18.53
N LEU A 538 -15.63 -14.89 -19.24
CA LEU A 538 -15.03 -16.13 -19.76
C LEU A 538 -14.35 -16.96 -18.67
N MET A 539 -13.61 -16.31 -17.76
CA MET A 539 -12.83 -16.99 -16.72
C MET A 539 -13.67 -17.39 -15.49
N ASP A 540 -14.73 -16.64 -15.19
CA ASP A 540 -15.57 -16.83 -14.01
C ASP A 540 -17.04 -16.51 -14.35
N PRO A 541 -17.72 -17.38 -15.12
CA PRO A 541 -19.10 -17.15 -15.54
C PRO A 541 -20.10 -17.07 -14.38
N LYS A 542 -19.73 -17.60 -13.21
CA LYS A 542 -20.53 -17.56 -11.97
C LYS A 542 -20.21 -16.35 -11.09
N SER A 543 -19.23 -15.52 -11.47
CA SER A 543 -18.77 -14.35 -10.69
C SER A 543 -18.41 -14.70 -9.25
N VAL A 544 -17.79 -15.87 -9.02
CA VAL A 544 -17.43 -16.37 -7.68
C VAL A 544 -16.31 -15.53 -7.07
N LEU A 545 -15.28 -15.22 -7.85
CA LEU A 545 -14.07 -14.59 -7.34
C LEU A 545 -14.21 -13.06 -7.32
N SER A 546 -14.27 -12.47 -6.12
CA SER A 546 -14.19 -11.02 -5.85
C SER A 546 -14.97 -10.14 -6.83
N PRO A 547 -16.29 -10.31 -7.00
CA PRO A 547 -17.07 -9.43 -7.86
C PRO A 547 -16.90 -7.95 -7.44
N GLY A 548 -16.82 -7.05 -8.42
CA GLY A 548 -16.58 -5.61 -8.20
C GLY A 548 -15.11 -5.20 -8.07
N ARG A 549 -14.18 -6.14 -7.86
CA ARG A 549 -12.75 -5.86 -7.69
C ARG A 549 -12.10 -5.51 -9.04
N TYR A 550 -12.00 -4.21 -9.34
CA TYR A 550 -11.48 -3.69 -10.61
C TYR A 550 -12.13 -4.36 -11.85
N CYS A 551 -13.40 -4.71 -11.73
CA CYS A 551 -14.24 -5.24 -12.80
C CYS A 551 -15.69 -5.05 -12.33
N ALA A 552 -16.60 -4.59 -13.20
CA ALA A 552 -18.00 -4.35 -12.83
C ALA A 552 -18.81 -5.63 -12.51
N SER A 553 -18.26 -6.81 -12.79
CA SER A 553 -18.89 -8.12 -12.59
C SER A 553 -18.11 -8.99 -11.61
#